data_AF-W6LGK8-F1
#
_entry.id   AF-W6LGK8-F1
#
_cell.length_a   1.000
_cell.length_b   1.000
_cell.length_c   1.000
_cell.angle_alpha   90.00
_cell.angle_beta   90.00
_cell.angle_gamma   90.00
#
_symmetry.space_group_name_H-M   'P 1'
#
loop_
_entity.id
_entity.type
_entity.pdbx_description
1 polymer ?
#
loop_
_entity_poly.entity_id
_entity_poly.type
_entity_poly.pdbx_seq_one_letter_code
_entity_poly.pdbx_strand_id
1 'polypeptide(L)'
;MSDVSHAQEVDFWSETIKSFQPLGLTYPEITVKRLQKPPFRFIFDIVSAINARYAAYLHVLPAALTDSANVDSKEKKIEYLRILIDYVGRLLNRTISVNPKKIVTGSEPEKTNIFLQCLAKACGLAQEDRAQTKAKEVCAHSEGKNNAGPSTGKEVAKTFLGDSFSCSLQEAALQGHELLPRRRKNSLTERQRQESCTQVLANSKAFSLKLSALSINLKPNEPQDIKEVGKAIVRMWREQQNPNMELTSSPLAQDALEIAIRRQIERLKQIQELIKENDVILDSLETFLA
;
A
#
# COMPACT_ATOMS: atom_id res chain seq x y z
N MET A 1 18.90 28.50 -49.25
CA MET A 1 18.85 27.13 -49.82
C MET A 1 19.30 26.21 -48.71
N SER A 2 18.49 25.42 -48.02
CA SER A 2 17.06 25.08 -48.12
C SER A 2 16.71 24.42 -46.79
N ASP A 3 15.48 24.61 -46.37
CA ASP A 3 14.92 24.38 -45.04
C ASP A 3 15.29 23.04 -44.38
N VAL A 4 15.83 23.13 -43.17
CA VAL A 4 15.92 22.02 -42.23
C VAL A 4 14.63 22.02 -41.42
N SER A 5 13.65 21.24 -41.89
CA SER A 5 12.41 20.97 -41.16
C SER A 5 12.73 20.10 -39.94
N HIS A 6 13.17 20.71 -38.83
CA HIS A 6 13.14 20.05 -37.52
C HIS A 6 11.68 19.97 -37.08
N ALA A 7 11.00 18.89 -37.50
CA ALA A 7 9.86 18.39 -36.76
C ALA A 7 10.32 18.21 -35.30
N GLN A 8 9.61 18.82 -34.36
CA GLN A 8 9.87 18.63 -32.94
C GLN A 8 9.72 17.14 -32.63
N GLU A 9 10.84 16.42 -32.57
CA GLU A 9 10.87 15.04 -32.13
C GLU A 9 10.56 15.06 -30.64
N VAL A 10 9.30 14.82 -30.29
CA VAL A 10 8.84 14.78 -28.90
C VAL A 10 9.59 13.64 -28.22
N ASP A 11 10.49 13.95 -27.29
CA ASP A 11 11.24 12.96 -26.52
C ASP A 11 10.31 12.26 -25.53
N PHE A 12 9.84 11.07 -25.89
CA PHE A 12 8.98 10.23 -25.05
C PHE A 12 9.69 8.98 -24.49
N TRP A 13 10.99 8.80 -24.75
CA TRP A 13 11.75 7.60 -24.35
C TRP A 13 12.68 7.84 -23.16
N SER A 14 13.15 9.08 -22.95
CA SER A 14 14.07 9.41 -21.86
C SER A 14 13.47 9.12 -20.47
N GLU A 15 12.19 9.43 -20.27
CA GLU A 15 11.47 9.12 -19.03
C GLU A 15 11.34 7.62 -18.78
N THR A 16 11.15 6.84 -19.85
CA THR A 16 11.08 5.38 -19.78
C THR A 16 12.43 4.85 -19.30
N ILE A 17 13.54 5.24 -19.93
CA ILE A 17 14.88 4.81 -19.54
C ILE A 17 15.16 5.13 -18.06
N LYS A 18 14.84 6.35 -17.61
CA LYS A 18 14.99 6.78 -16.22
C LYS A 18 14.17 5.93 -15.24
N SER A 19 12.96 5.52 -15.63
CA SER A 19 12.08 4.70 -14.78
C SER A 19 12.60 3.26 -14.60
N PHE A 20 13.35 2.72 -15.57
CA PHE A 20 13.89 1.37 -15.51
C PHE A 20 15.31 1.28 -14.91
N GLN A 21 16.08 2.37 -14.86
CA GLN A 21 17.39 2.40 -14.18
C GLN A 21 17.40 1.76 -12.77
N PRO A 22 16.46 2.06 -11.85
CA PRO A 22 16.47 1.47 -10.51
C PRO A 22 16.20 -0.05 -10.50
N LEU A 23 15.62 -0.61 -11.57
CA LEU A 23 15.33 -2.04 -11.66
C LEU A 23 16.56 -2.88 -12.06
N GLY A 24 17.65 -2.26 -12.51
CA GLY A 24 18.93 -2.94 -12.75
C GLY A 24 18.85 -4.17 -13.67
N LEU A 25 18.00 -4.13 -14.71
CA LEU A 25 17.79 -5.24 -15.62
C LEU A 25 19.01 -5.42 -16.55
N THR A 26 19.58 -6.62 -16.59
CA THR A 26 20.74 -6.95 -17.46
C THR A 26 20.35 -7.17 -18.92
N TYR A 27 19.15 -7.68 -19.15
CA TYR A 27 18.57 -7.94 -20.47
C TYR A 27 17.05 -7.80 -20.37
N PRO A 28 16.36 -7.25 -21.39
CA PRO A 28 16.86 -6.63 -22.62
C PRO A 28 17.39 -5.21 -22.42
N GLU A 29 18.34 -4.79 -23.26
CA GLU A 29 18.89 -3.42 -23.22
C GLU A 29 17.84 -2.38 -23.65
N ILE A 30 17.59 -1.40 -22.77
CA ILE A 30 16.58 -0.35 -22.99
C ILE A 30 17.23 0.81 -23.75
N THR A 31 17.41 0.63 -25.05
CA THR A 31 17.98 1.65 -25.95
C THR A 31 16.87 2.46 -26.64
N VAL A 32 17.15 3.73 -26.98
CA VAL A 32 16.24 4.63 -27.72
C VAL A 32 15.66 3.98 -28.99
N LYS A 33 16.49 3.26 -29.76
CA LYS A 33 16.08 2.55 -30.99
C LYS A 33 14.93 1.57 -30.76
N ARG A 34 14.90 0.89 -29.60
CA ARG A 34 13.85 -0.07 -29.25
C ARG A 34 12.60 0.64 -28.74
N LEU A 35 12.71 1.81 -28.12
CA LEU A 35 11.59 2.57 -27.59
C LEU A 35 10.85 3.40 -28.66
N GLN A 36 11.51 3.71 -29.78
CA GLN A 36 10.87 4.38 -30.93
C GLN A 36 9.82 3.50 -31.61
N LYS A 37 10.07 2.19 -31.72
CA LYS A 37 9.12 1.19 -32.25
C LYS A 37 9.28 -0.12 -31.49
N PRO A 38 8.69 -0.24 -30.29
CA PRO A 38 8.87 -1.41 -29.44
C PRO A 38 8.23 -2.66 -30.07
N PRO A 39 9.00 -3.67 -30.49
CA PRO A 39 8.43 -4.93 -30.96
C PRO A 39 7.83 -5.69 -29.77
N PHE A 40 6.78 -6.49 -30.01
CA PHE A 40 6.15 -7.28 -28.93
C PHE A 40 7.15 -8.13 -28.13
N ARG A 41 8.13 -8.74 -28.83
CA ARG A 41 9.17 -9.56 -28.19
C ARG A 41 9.96 -8.76 -27.15
N PHE A 42 10.29 -7.52 -27.44
CA PHE A 42 11.00 -6.65 -26.50
C PHE A 42 10.17 -6.37 -25.23
N ILE A 43 8.87 -6.10 -25.37
CA ILE A 43 7.97 -5.89 -24.23
C ILE A 43 7.85 -7.17 -23.39
N PHE A 44 7.71 -8.32 -24.05
CA PHE A 44 7.67 -9.62 -23.40
C PHE A 44 8.96 -9.91 -22.63
N ASP A 45 10.12 -9.64 -23.23
CA ASP A 45 11.43 -9.86 -22.62
C ASP A 45 11.63 -8.94 -21.40
N ILE A 46 11.15 -7.69 -21.43
CA ILE A 46 11.16 -6.79 -20.25
C ILE A 46 10.35 -7.41 -19.10
N VAL A 47 9.11 -7.84 -19.36
CA VAL A 47 8.25 -8.41 -18.33
C VAL A 47 8.84 -9.72 -17.80
N SER A 48 9.43 -10.54 -18.67
CA SER A 48 10.13 -11.76 -18.29
C SER A 48 11.34 -11.48 -17.40
N ALA A 49 12.13 -10.45 -17.71
CA ALA A 49 13.26 -10.03 -16.89
C ALA A 49 12.83 -9.50 -15.51
N ILE A 50 11.74 -8.73 -15.45
CA ILE A 50 11.14 -8.31 -14.18
C ILE A 50 10.66 -9.52 -13.39
N ASN A 51 10.00 -10.48 -14.04
CA ASN A 51 9.53 -11.69 -13.39
C ASN A 51 10.68 -12.57 -12.89
N ALA A 52 11.79 -12.66 -13.62
CA ALA A 52 12.97 -13.40 -13.17
C ALA A 52 13.62 -12.78 -11.93
N ARG A 53 13.67 -11.44 -11.84
CA ARG A 53 14.29 -10.70 -10.72
C ARG A 53 13.38 -10.55 -9.50
N TYR A 54 12.14 -10.13 -9.75
CA TYR A 54 11.22 -9.65 -8.71
C TYR A 54 9.99 -10.56 -8.56
N ALA A 55 9.74 -11.43 -9.55
CA ALA A 55 8.58 -12.30 -9.64
C ALA A 55 7.26 -11.55 -9.36
N ALA A 56 7.18 -10.33 -9.90
CA ALA A 56 6.11 -9.38 -9.65
C ALA A 56 4.78 -9.80 -10.31
N TYR A 57 4.80 -10.20 -11.59
CA TYR A 57 3.59 -10.43 -12.39
C TYR A 57 3.23 -11.91 -12.57
N LEU A 58 4.02 -12.83 -12.00
CA LEU A 58 3.86 -14.27 -12.20
C LEU A 58 2.49 -14.81 -11.74
N HIS A 59 1.87 -14.20 -10.74
CA HIS A 59 0.57 -14.63 -10.20
C HIS A 59 -0.63 -14.16 -11.04
N VAL A 60 -0.42 -13.17 -11.91
CA VAL A 60 -1.47 -12.58 -12.75
C VAL A 60 -1.48 -13.22 -14.14
N LEU A 61 -0.28 -13.59 -14.62
CA LEU A 61 -0.11 -14.20 -15.92
C LEU A 61 -0.39 -15.71 -15.84
N PRO A 62 -1.29 -16.24 -16.67
CA PRO A 62 -1.48 -17.69 -16.79
C PRO A 62 -0.17 -18.39 -17.16
N ALA A 63 0.03 -19.62 -16.67
CA ALA A 63 1.21 -20.43 -17.01
C ALA A 63 1.39 -20.58 -18.53
N ALA A 64 0.28 -20.72 -19.26
CA ALA A 64 0.27 -20.78 -20.72
C ALA A 64 0.85 -19.51 -21.39
N LEU A 65 0.75 -18.33 -20.78
CA LEU A 65 1.23 -17.07 -21.34
C LEU A 65 2.60 -16.65 -20.80
N THR A 66 3.20 -17.45 -19.93
CA THR A 66 4.53 -17.20 -19.35
C THR A 66 5.66 -17.63 -20.29
N ASP A 67 5.40 -18.61 -21.16
CA ASP A 67 6.38 -19.13 -22.11
C ASP A 67 6.29 -18.43 -23.46
N SER A 68 7.42 -17.93 -23.96
CA SER A 68 7.44 -17.20 -25.24
C SER A 68 7.00 -18.06 -26.43
N ALA A 69 7.25 -19.37 -26.39
CA ALA A 69 6.87 -20.30 -27.45
C ALA A 69 5.35 -20.50 -27.58
N ASN A 70 4.59 -20.19 -26.52
CA ASN A 70 3.13 -20.34 -26.57
C ASN A 70 2.45 -19.06 -27.06
N VAL A 71 3.13 -17.90 -27.04
CA VAL A 71 2.58 -16.57 -27.35
C VAL A 71 2.93 -16.13 -28.78
N ASP A 72 2.77 -17.00 -29.75
CA ASP A 72 3.05 -16.69 -31.16
C ASP A 72 1.85 -16.07 -31.88
N SER A 73 0.64 -16.57 -31.57
CA SER A 73 -0.61 -16.13 -32.18
C SER A 73 -0.96 -14.68 -31.82
N LYS A 74 -1.47 -13.93 -32.80
CA LYS A 74 -1.89 -12.52 -32.61
C LYS A 74 -2.88 -12.34 -31.46
N GLU A 75 -3.81 -13.26 -31.30
CA GLU A 75 -4.83 -13.24 -30.24
C GLU A 75 -4.20 -13.37 -28.85
N LYS A 76 -3.26 -14.32 -28.67
CA LYS A 76 -2.54 -14.51 -27.41
C LYS A 76 -1.68 -13.30 -27.04
N LYS A 77 -1.08 -12.62 -28.02
CA LYS A 77 -0.34 -11.36 -27.79
C LYS A 77 -1.26 -10.25 -27.27
N ILE A 78 -2.47 -10.16 -27.82
CA ILE A 78 -3.48 -9.19 -27.38
C ILE A 78 -3.97 -9.52 -25.97
N GLU A 79 -4.24 -10.80 -25.70
CA GLU A 79 -4.69 -11.28 -24.39
C GLU A 79 -3.63 -11.02 -23.31
N TYR A 80 -2.37 -11.36 -23.59
CA TYR A 80 -1.22 -11.09 -22.72
C TYR A 80 -1.15 -9.61 -22.31
N LEU A 81 -1.21 -8.71 -23.31
CA LEU A 81 -1.15 -7.27 -23.06
C LEU A 81 -2.40 -6.77 -22.32
N ARG A 82 -3.59 -7.32 -22.61
CA ARG A 82 -4.82 -6.93 -21.93
C ARG A 82 -4.74 -7.21 -20.43
N ILE A 83 -4.36 -8.44 -20.06
CA ILE A 83 -4.20 -8.86 -18.66
C ILE A 83 -3.21 -7.93 -17.94
N LEU A 84 -2.08 -7.64 -18.58
CA LEU A 84 -1.03 -6.80 -18.00
C LEU A 84 -1.47 -5.34 -17.83
N ILE A 85 -2.16 -4.76 -18.82
CA ILE A 85 -2.69 -3.39 -18.77
C ILE A 85 -3.74 -3.26 -17.66
N ASP A 86 -4.69 -4.20 -17.59
CA ASP A 86 -5.76 -4.19 -16.60
C ASP A 86 -5.18 -4.29 -15.18
N TYR A 87 -4.18 -5.17 -14.98
CA TYR A 87 -3.52 -5.33 -13.69
C TYR A 87 -2.70 -4.09 -13.27
N VAL A 88 -1.89 -3.54 -14.17
CA VAL A 88 -1.10 -2.32 -13.87
C VAL A 88 -2.03 -1.12 -13.61
N GLY A 89 -3.14 -1.03 -14.35
CA GLY A 89 -4.16 -0.01 -14.13
C GLY A 89 -4.81 -0.13 -12.74
N ARG A 90 -5.10 -1.36 -12.29
CA ARG A 90 -5.61 -1.65 -10.94
C ARG A 90 -4.61 -1.25 -9.86
N LEU A 91 -3.33 -1.62 -10.02
CA LEU A 91 -2.31 -1.31 -9.01
C LEU A 91 -2.07 0.18 -8.82
N LEU A 92 -2.05 0.94 -9.92
CA LEU A 92 -1.81 2.39 -9.88
C LEU A 92 -3.09 3.21 -9.67
N ASN A 93 -4.27 2.55 -9.59
CA ASN A 93 -5.58 3.18 -9.58
C ASN A 93 -5.74 4.24 -10.69
N ARG A 94 -5.17 3.98 -11.88
CA ARG A 94 -5.14 4.91 -13.01
C ARG A 94 -5.55 4.21 -14.30
N THR A 95 -6.35 4.87 -15.11
CA THR A 95 -6.70 4.41 -16.45
C THR A 95 -5.53 4.66 -17.42
N ILE A 96 -5.06 3.59 -18.08
CA ILE A 96 -3.98 3.65 -19.07
C ILE A 96 -4.62 3.76 -20.45
N SER A 97 -4.41 4.87 -21.17
CA SER A 97 -4.99 5.12 -22.51
C SER A 97 -4.24 4.34 -23.60
N VAL A 98 -4.17 3.02 -23.49
CA VAL A 98 -3.38 2.16 -24.38
C VAL A 98 -4.22 1.01 -24.89
N ASN A 99 -4.19 0.82 -26.21
CA ASN A 99 -4.91 -0.26 -26.88
C ASN A 99 -3.94 -1.42 -27.21
N PRO A 100 -4.15 -2.64 -26.71
CA PRO A 100 -3.24 -3.77 -26.94
C PRO A 100 -3.11 -4.13 -28.43
N LYS A 101 -4.18 -3.94 -29.20
CA LYS A 101 -4.17 -4.14 -30.67
C LYS A 101 -3.17 -3.20 -31.37
N LYS A 102 -3.04 -1.95 -30.89
CA LYS A 102 -2.13 -0.93 -31.46
C LYS A 102 -0.67 -1.23 -31.13
N ILE A 103 -0.40 -1.72 -29.92
CA ILE A 103 0.94 -2.18 -29.53
C ILE A 103 1.40 -3.32 -30.44
N VAL A 104 0.54 -4.33 -30.67
CA VAL A 104 0.89 -5.49 -31.50
C VAL A 104 1.16 -5.10 -32.95
N THR A 105 0.48 -4.07 -33.48
CA THR A 105 0.74 -3.52 -34.82
C THR A 105 1.92 -2.54 -34.86
N GLY A 106 2.58 -2.26 -33.73
CA GLY A 106 3.68 -1.29 -33.65
C GLY A 106 3.24 0.16 -33.86
N SER A 107 1.99 0.47 -33.57
CA SER A 107 1.40 1.81 -33.66
C SER A 107 1.35 2.47 -32.29
N GLU A 108 1.40 3.81 -32.24
CA GLU A 108 1.32 4.60 -31.00
C GLU A 108 2.46 4.30 -29.99
N PRO A 109 3.74 4.49 -30.39
CA PRO A 109 4.89 4.23 -29.51
C PRO A 109 4.90 5.13 -28.26
N GLU A 110 4.39 6.36 -28.36
CA GLU A 110 4.25 7.30 -27.23
C GLU A 110 3.45 6.70 -26.07
N LYS A 111 2.26 6.19 -26.37
CA LYS A 111 1.38 5.58 -25.36
C LYS A 111 1.95 4.26 -24.84
N THR A 112 2.64 3.51 -25.70
CA THR A 112 3.34 2.29 -25.28
C THR A 112 4.46 2.61 -24.29
N ASN A 113 5.18 3.71 -24.47
CA ASN A 113 6.18 4.18 -23.51
C ASN A 113 5.56 4.59 -22.17
N ILE A 114 4.42 5.30 -22.19
CA ILE A 114 3.67 5.61 -20.96
C ILE A 114 3.28 4.32 -20.22
N PHE A 115 2.82 3.30 -20.94
CA PHE A 115 2.53 1.99 -20.35
C PHE A 115 3.79 1.34 -19.71
N LEU A 116 4.93 1.37 -20.40
CA LEU A 116 6.19 0.84 -19.88
C LEU A 116 6.66 1.60 -18.62
N GLN A 117 6.49 2.92 -18.57
CA GLN A 117 6.77 3.71 -17.37
C GLN A 117 5.87 3.31 -16.19
N CYS A 118 4.57 3.12 -16.45
CA CYS A 118 3.62 2.62 -15.46
C CYS A 118 3.99 1.22 -14.98
N LEU A 119 4.40 0.34 -15.89
CA LEU A 119 4.86 -1.01 -15.57
C LEU A 119 6.06 -0.97 -14.61
N ALA A 120 7.09 -0.18 -14.91
CA ALA A 120 8.26 -0.04 -14.05
C ALA A 120 7.91 0.47 -12.64
N LYS A 121 7.03 1.48 -12.54
CA LYS A 121 6.58 2.04 -11.26
C LYS A 121 5.72 1.04 -10.46
N ALA A 122 4.89 0.25 -11.15
CA ALA A 122 4.02 -0.72 -10.52
C ALA A 122 4.77 -1.96 -9.99
N CYS A 123 6.05 -2.16 -10.33
CA CYS A 123 6.82 -3.32 -9.89
C CYS A 123 6.86 -3.45 -8.35
N GLY A 124 7.07 -2.35 -7.62
CA GLY A 124 7.08 -2.38 -6.15
C GLY A 124 5.72 -2.77 -5.56
N LEU A 125 4.65 -2.13 -6.03
CA LEU A 125 3.28 -2.42 -5.60
C LEU A 125 2.84 -3.85 -5.95
N ALA A 126 3.27 -4.38 -7.09
CA ALA A 126 2.98 -5.75 -7.51
C ALA A 126 3.63 -6.80 -6.59
N GLN A 127 4.80 -6.50 -6.02
CA GLN A 127 5.44 -7.39 -5.03
C GLN A 127 4.64 -7.45 -3.73
N GLU A 128 4.15 -6.30 -3.27
CA GLU A 128 3.31 -6.19 -2.07
C GLU A 128 1.97 -6.91 -2.28
N ASP A 129 1.28 -6.67 -3.40
CA ASP A 129 0.00 -7.31 -3.76
C ASP A 129 0.14 -8.84 -3.85
N ARG A 130 1.27 -9.33 -4.38
CA ARG A 130 1.58 -10.77 -4.38
C ARG A 130 1.79 -11.32 -2.98
N ALA A 131 2.49 -10.61 -2.11
CA ALA A 131 2.70 -11.03 -0.73
C ALA A 131 1.36 -11.15 0.01
N GLN A 132 0.44 -10.21 -0.21
CA GLN A 132 -0.91 -10.24 0.34
C GLN A 132 -1.75 -11.39 -0.22
N THR A 133 -1.67 -11.65 -1.53
CA THR A 133 -2.43 -12.74 -2.17
C THR A 133 -1.97 -14.12 -1.66
N LYS A 134 -0.65 -14.33 -1.56
CA LYS A 134 -0.10 -15.56 -0.97
C LYS A 134 -0.50 -15.74 0.49
N ALA A 135 -0.50 -14.67 1.29
CA ALA A 135 -0.95 -14.74 2.68
C ALA A 135 -2.43 -15.16 2.79
N LYS A 136 -3.29 -14.63 1.91
CA LYS A 136 -4.71 -15.03 1.85
C LYS A 136 -4.90 -16.48 1.41
N GLU A 137 -4.13 -16.95 0.44
CA GLU A 137 -4.18 -18.35 -0.01
C GLU A 137 -3.69 -19.32 1.07
N VAL A 138 -2.62 -18.98 1.80
CA VAL A 138 -2.09 -19.82 2.89
C VAL A 138 -3.07 -19.90 4.07
N CYS A 139 -3.74 -18.80 4.43
CA CYS A 139 -4.80 -18.83 5.44
C CYS A 139 -5.99 -19.70 4.99
N ALA A 140 -6.35 -19.69 3.71
CA ALA A 140 -7.47 -20.46 3.16
C ALA A 140 -7.19 -21.98 2.99
N HIS A 141 -5.93 -22.42 2.94
CA HIS A 141 -5.58 -23.83 2.71
C HIS A 141 -5.28 -24.64 4.01
N SER A 142 -5.46 -24.03 5.19
CA SER A 142 -5.34 -24.74 6.48
C SER A 142 -6.66 -25.38 6.96
N GLU A 143 -7.78 -25.12 6.28
CA GLU A 143 -9.08 -25.74 6.54
C GLU A 143 -9.50 -26.59 5.32
N GLY A 144 -9.25 -27.91 5.35
CA GLY A 144 -9.86 -28.80 4.34
C GLY A 144 -9.08 -30.06 3.98
N LYS A 145 -9.02 -31.03 4.89
CA LYS A 145 -8.89 -32.45 4.54
C LYS A 145 -10.09 -33.19 5.14
N ASN A 146 -11.05 -33.60 4.28
CA ASN A 146 -11.59 -34.96 4.19
C ASN A 146 -12.85 -35.06 3.30
N ASN A 147 -12.73 -35.95 2.31
CA ASN A 147 -13.73 -36.87 1.72
C ASN A 147 -14.88 -36.41 0.79
N ALA A 148 -14.66 -36.65 -0.51
CA ALA A 148 -15.42 -37.52 -1.42
C ALA A 148 -16.96 -37.69 -1.28
N GLY A 149 -17.68 -37.25 -2.32
CA GLY A 149 -18.63 -38.09 -3.08
C GLY A 149 -20.15 -37.88 -2.89
N PRO A 150 -21.00 -38.03 -3.94
CA PRO A 150 -22.24 -37.22 -4.13
C PRO A 150 -23.57 -38.01 -4.28
N SER A 151 -24.73 -37.37 -3.99
CA SER A 151 -26.06 -37.69 -4.60
C SER A 151 -27.17 -36.71 -4.14
N THR A 152 -27.66 -35.79 -4.97
CA THR A 152 -28.92 -35.76 -5.77
C THR A 152 -30.28 -35.70 -5.04
N GLY A 153 -31.06 -34.63 -5.32
CA GLY A 153 -32.53 -34.51 -5.14
C GLY A 153 -32.97 -33.16 -4.54
N LYS A 154 -33.27 -32.11 -5.33
CA LYS A 154 -34.64 -31.60 -5.68
C LYS A 154 -35.47 -31.18 -4.43
N GLU A 155 -36.07 -29.99 -4.27
CA GLU A 155 -36.69 -29.06 -5.24
C GLU A 155 -37.16 -27.76 -4.50
N VAL A 156 -36.92 -26.57 -5.09
CA VAL A 156 -37.82 -25.36 -5.23
C VAL A 156 -38.26 -24.58 -3.96
N ALA A 157 -38.30 -23.24 -3.86
CA ALA A 157 -38.18 -22.10 -4.77
C ALA A 157 -37.93 -20.76 -4.02
N LYS A 158 -37.34 -19.78 -4.74
CA LYS A 158 -37.60 -18.31 -4.79
C LYS A 158 -37.52 -17.49 -3.46
N THR A 159 -36.94 -16.30 -3.38
CA THR A 159 -36.47 -15.29 -4.35
C THR A 159 -35.72 -14.16 -3.58
N PHE A 160 -34.60 -13.71 -4.14
CA PHE A 160 -34.09 -12.31 -4.23
C PHE A 160 -33.67 -11.47 -2.99
N LEU A 161 -32.40 -11.02 -3.10
CA LEU A 161 -31.77 -9.76 -2.67
C LEU A 161 -31.32 -9.57 -1.21
N GLY A 162 -30.01 -9.33 -1.04
CA GLY A 162 -29.47 -8.52 0.06
C GLY A 162 -28.16 -9.04 0.62
N ASP A 163 -27.09 -8.28 0.39
CA ASP A 163 -25.69 -8.50 0.77
C ASP A 163 -25.39 -9.13 2.14
N SER A 164 -24.35 -9.96 2.09
CA SER A 164 -23.58 -10.47 3.22
C SER A 164 -22.57 -9.44 3.70
N PHE A 165 -22.39 -9.30 5.01
CA PHE A 165 -21.07 -9.13 5.62
C PHE A 165 -21.11 -9.68 7.06
N SER A 166 -21.11 -11.00 7.19
CA SER A 166 -20.64 -11.68 8.40
C SER A 166 -19.13 -11.87 8.26
N CYS A 167 -18.36 -10.95 8.84
CA CYS A 167 -16.92 -11.14 9.02
C CYS A 167 -16.72 -11.84 10.38
N SER A 168 -16.73 -13.16 10.34
CA SER A 168 -16.11 -13.99 11.38
C SER A 168 -14.59 -13.84 11.25
N LEU A 169 -14.01 -13.01 12.12
CA LEU A 169 -12.58 -13.05 12.37
C LEU A 169 -12.35 -13.54 13.79
N GLN A 170 -11.98 -14.82 13.82
CA GLN A 170 -11.25 -15.46 14.90
C GLN A 170 -9.85 -14.80 14.99
N GLU A 171 -9.67 -13.96 16.00
CA GLU A 171 -8.69 -14.16 17.07
C GLU A 171 -7.28 -14.64 16.68
N ALA A 172 -6.30 -13.73 16.68
CA ALA A 172 -4.93 -14.03 17.11
C ALA A 172 -4.09 -12.76 17.37
N ALA A 173 -3.63 -12.64 18.63
CA ALA A 173 -2.38 -12.04 19.08
C ALA A 173 -2.32 -10.52 19.39
N LEU A 174 -2.96 -10.13 20.51
CA LEU A 174 -2.27 -9.35 21.54
C LEU A 174 -2.46 -10.09 22.87
N GLN A 175 -1.35 -10.44 23.52
CA GLN A 175 -1.34 -11.09 24.83
C GLN A 175 -1.83 -10.09 25.88
N GLY A 176 -3.08 -10.26 26.33
CA GLY A 176 -3.69 -9.43 27.34
C GLY A 176 -5.08 -9.92 27.73
N HIS A 177 -5.13 -10.99 28.52
CA HIS A 177 -6.21 -11.27 29.48
C HIS A 177 -7.58 -11.77 28.98
N GLU A 178 -7.64 -12.85 28.19
CA GLU A 178 -8.89 -13.60 27.96
C GLU A 178 -9.09 -14.68 29.05
N LEU A 179 -9.69 -14.27 30.17
CA LEU A 179 -10.49 -15.14 31.03
C LEU A 179 -11.95 -14.68 30.87
N LEU A 180 -12.72 -15.44 30.10
CA LEU A 180 -14.17 -15.27 29.95
C LEU A 180 -14.85 -15.00 31.31
N PRO A 181 -15.69 -13.95 31.45
CA PRO A 181 -16.23 -13.58 32.75
C PRO A 181 -17.17 -14.65 33.31
N ARG A 182 -16.86 -15.12 34.52
CA ARG A 182 -17.81 -15.84 35.37
C ARG A 182 -18.99 -14.91 35.68
N ARG A 183 -20.15 -15.21 35.07
CA ARG A 183 -21.46 -14.57 35.27
C ARG A 183 -21.68 -14.12 36.72
N ARG A 184 -21.55 -12.82 36.99
CA ARG A 184 -21.89 -12.23 38.30
C ARG A 184 -23.29 -11.64 38.24
N LYS A 185 -24.14 -12.02 39.19
CA LYS A 185 -25.49 -11.47 39.33
C LYS A 185 -25.38 -10.08 39.97
N ASN A 186 -25.64 -9.02 39.21
CA ASN A 186 -25.72 -7.66 39.73
C ASN A 186 -27.18 -7.25 40.01
N SER A 187 -27.51 -7.13 41.29
CA SER A 187 -28.75 -6.51 41.78
C SER A 187 -28.55 -4.99 41.94
N LEU A 188 -28.55 -4.26 40.82
CA LEU A 188 -28.52 -2.79 40.81
C LEU A 188 -29.91 -2.25 40.46
N THR A 189 -30.34 -1.23 41.20
CA THR A 189 -31.62 -0.54 41.01
C THR A 189 -31.62 0.18 39.65
N GLU A 190 -32.78 0.30 38.99
CA GLU A 190 -32.88 0.92 37.64
C GLU A 190 -32.29 2.34 37.57
N ARG A 191 -32.45 3.15 38.63
CA ARG A 191 -31.84 4.50 38.71
C ARG A 191 -30.31 4.45 38.72
N GLN A 192 -29.73 3.53 39.50
CA GLN A 192 -28.28 3.34 39.57
C GLN A 192 -27.72 2.83 38.25
N ARG A 193 -28.47 2.00 37.51
CA ARG A 193 -28.11 1.56 36.15
C ARG A 193 -28.15 2.70 35.14
N GLN A 194 -29.16 3.57 35.21
CA GLN A 194 -29.27 4.74 34.33
C GLN A 194 -28.14 5.74 34.58
N GLU A 195 -27.86 6.08 35.85
CA GLU A 195 -26.78 7.00 36.22
C GLU A 195 -25.40 6.45 35.79
N SER A 196 -25.14 5.17 36.06
CA SER A 196 -23.88 4.54 35.66
C SER A 196 -23.72 4.40 34.13
N CYS A 197 -24.81 4.16 33.39
CA CYS A 197 -24.80 4.19 31.91
C CYS A 197 -24.51 5.59 31.36
N THR A 198 -25.13 6.65 31.93
CA THR A 198 -24.82 8.03 31.53
C THR A 198 -23.38 8.41 31.82
N GLN A 199 -22.80 7.90 32.92
CA GLN A 199 -21.40 8.13 33.27
C GLN A 199 -20.44 7.42 32.30
N VAL A 200 -20.72 6.17 31.91
CA VAL A 200 -19.88 5.44 30.94
C VAL A 200 -19.95 6.09 29.56
N LEU A 201 -21.12 6.54 29.12
CA LEU A 201 -21.25 7.31 27.88
C LEU A 201 -20.51 8.66 27.94
N ALA A 202 -20.53 9.35 29.08
CA ALA A 202 -19.76 10.57 29.28
C ALA A 202 -18.25 10.30 29.24
N ASN A 203 -17.78 9.23 29.88
CA ASN A 203 -16.38 8.81 29.88
C ASN A 203 -15.91 8.42 28.47
N SER A 204 -16.72 7.69 27.71
CA SER A 204 -16.44 7.35 26.29
C SER A 204 -16.32 8.59 25.40
N LYS A 205 -17.24 9.55 25.55
CA LYS A 205 -17.18 10.84 24.83
C LYS A 205 -15.93 11.64 25.21
N ALA A 206 -15.59 11.69 26.50
CA ALA A 206 -14.40 12.38 26.98
C ALA A 206 -13.11 11.74 26.42
N PHE A 207 -13.04 10.40 26.37
CA PHE A 207 -11.93 9.67 25.77
C PHE A 207 -11.79 9.97 24.26
N SER A 208 -12.89 10.00 23.52
CA SER A 208 -12.89 10.38 22.10
C SER A 208 -12.35 11.79 21.86
N LEU A 209 -12.64 12.76 22.75
CA LEU A 209 -12.10 14.12 22.67
C LEU A 209 -10.59 14.16 23.01
N LYS A 210 -10.11 13.32 23.94
CA LYS A 210 -8.67 13.19 24.21
C LYS A 210 -7.92 12.66 22.98
N LEU A 211 -8.48 11.67 22.27
CA LEU A 211 -7.90 11.12 21.04
C LEU A 211 -7.79 12.16 19.91
N SER A 212 -8.83 12.98 19.73
CA SER A 212 -8.81 14.02 18.69
C SER A 212 -7.79 15.11 19.01
N ALA A 213 -7.65 15.50 20.28
CA ALA A 213 -6.64 16.47 20.71
C ALA A 213 -5.20 15.96 20.48
N LEU A 214 -4.93 14.67 20.74
CA LEU A 214 -3.60 14.07 20.52
C LEU A 214 -3.23 13.94 19.04
N SER A 215 -4.21 13.68 18.17
CA SER A 215 -4.01 13.60 16.71
C SER A 215 -3.60 14.95 16.08
N ILE A 216 -3.88 16.07 16.76
CA ILE A 216 -3.63 17.44 16.25
C ILE A 216 -2.35 18.07 16.89
N ASN A 217 -1.59 17.34 17.71
CA ASN A 217 -0.35 17.85 18.33
C ASN A 217 0.88 17.89 17.40
N LEU A 218 0.68 18.26 16.15
CA LEU A 218 1.63 19.09 15.40
C LEU A 218 1.22 20.52 15.73
N LYS A 219 1.95 21.24 16.60
CA LYS A 219 1.72 22.68 16.77
C LYS A 219 2.11 23.38 15.45
N PRO A 220 1.19 23.75 14.54
CA PRO A 220 1.55 24.39 13.28
C PRO A 220 1.69 25.91 13.48
N ASN A 221 1.20 26.41 14.63
CA ASN A 221 0.98 27.82 14.95
C ASN A 221 1.79 28.26 16.17
N GLU A 222 2.84 27.53 16.57
CA GLU A 222 3.85 28.16 17.42
C GLU A 222 4.60 29.15 16.51
N PRO A 223 4.51 30.48 16.73
CA PRO A 223 5.13 31.45 15.86
C PRO A 223 6.65 31.32 16.04
N GLN A 224 7.27 30.49 15.20
CA GLN A 224 8.72 30.45 15.07
C GLN A 224 9.11 31.71 14.31
N ASP A 225 10.01 32.53 14.88
CA ASP A 225 10.47 33.74 14.21
C ASP A 225 11.13 33.34 12.88
N ILE A 226 10.50 33.75 11.78
CA ILE A 226 10.88 33.42 10.42
C ILE A 226 12.35 33.82 10.16
N LYS A 227 12.83 34.87 10.85
CA LYS A 227 14.23 35.30 10.78
C LYS A 227 15.17 34.31 11.44
N GLU A 228 14.80 33.68 12.55
CA GLU A 228 15.63 32.68 13.22
C GLU A 228 15.67 31.38 12.43
N VAL A 229 14.51 30.93 11.92
CA VAL A 229 14.42 29.74 11.05
C VAL A 229 15.23 29.96 9.77
N GLY A 230 15.11 31.13 9.13
CA GLY A 230 15.90 31.48 7.95
C GLY A 230 17.40 31.51 8.24
N LYS A 231 17.83 32.08 9.37
CA LYS A 231 19.24 32.08 9.80
C LYS A 231 19.77 30.67 10.06
N ALA A 232 18.96 29.79 10.64
CA ALA A 232 19.34 28.40 10.91
C ALA A 232 19.54 27.60 9.60
N ILE A 233 18.65 27.78 8.61
CA ILE A 233 18.75 27.14 7.30
C ILE A 233 20.01 27.62 6.55
N VAL A 234 20.28 28.93 6.54
CA VAL A 234 21.48 29.50 5.89
C VAL A 234 22.76 29.03 6.57
N ARG A 235 22.74 28.89 7.90
CA ARG A 235 23.89 28.39 8.67
C ARG A 235 24.17 26.92 8.34
N MET A 236 23.16 26.06 8.34
CA MET A 236 23.28 24.66 7.93
C MET A 236 23.77 24.51 6.49
N TRP A 237 23.24 25.30 5.56
CA TRP A 237 23.66 25.25 4.16
C TRP A 237 25.13 25.63 3.98
N ARG A 238 25.60 26.67 4.68
CA ARG A 238 27.01 27.08 4.68
C ARG A 238 27.93 26.03 5.31
N GLU A 239 27.44 25.35 6.34
CA GLU A 239 28.17 24.29 7.06
C GLU A 239 28.33 23.03 6.20
N GLN A 240 27.32 22.67 5.39
CA GLN A 240 27.43 21.58 4.42
C GLN A 240 28.41 21.85 3.27
N GLN A 241 28.84 23.09 3.06
CA GLN A 241 29.77 23.47 1.97
C GLN A 241 31.24 23.43 2.40
N ASN A 242 31.56 23.11 3.67
CA ASN A 242 32.94 23.00 4.16
C ASN A 242 33.33 21.52 4.34
N PRO A 243 34.14 20.92 3.45
CA PRO A 243 34.53 19.50 3.54
C PRO A 243 35.60 19.18 4.60
N ASN A 244 36.02 20.15 5.43
CA ASN A 244 36.96 19.93 6.54
C ASN A 244 36.46 20.64 7.80
N MET A 245 35.63 19.96 8.58
CA MET A 245 35.37 20.31 9.96
C MET A 245 35.23 19.00 10.73
N GLU A 246 36.16 18.77 11.65
CA GLU A 246 36.25 17.55 12.45
C GLU A 246 34.89 17.20 13.07
N LEU A 247 34.53 15.91 13.05
CA LEU A 247 33.38 15.35 13.78
C LEU A 247 33.60 15.51 15.29
N THR A 248 33.43 16.73 15.79
CA THR A 248 32.96 16.94 17.14
C THR A 248 31.46 17.16 17.01
N SER A 249 30.67 16.15 17.39
CA SER A 249 29.22 16.29 17.46
C SER A 249 28.92 17.42 18.43
N SER A 250 28.61 18.60 17.89
CA SER A 250 28.31 19.80 18.66
C SER A 250 27.32 19.45 19.79
N PRO A 251 27.57 19.87 21.04
CA PRO A 251 26.68 19.59 22.17
C PRO A 251 25.25 20.05 21.88
N LEU A 252 25.09 21.11 21.08
CA LEU A 252 23.78 21.61 20.64
C LEU A 252 22.97 20.58 19.82
N ALA A 253 23.64 19.74 19.03
CA ALA A 253 22.99 18.69 18.25
C ALA A 253 22.61 17.48 19.11
N GLN A 254 23.42 17.19 20.13
CA GLN A 254 23.12 16.16 21.13
C GLN A 254 21.95 16.59 22.03
N ASP A 255 21.92 17.85 22.48
CA ASP A 255 20.82 18.42 23.27
C ASP A 255 19.51 18.45 22.48
N ALA A 256 19.55 18.82 21.19
CA ALA A 256 18.38 18.80 20.32
C ALA A 256 17.84 17.38 20.12
N LEU A 257 18.74 16.40 19.95
CA LEU A 257 18.40 14.99 19.85
C LEU A 257 17.80 14.47 21.16
N GLU A 258 18.38 14.83 22.30
CA GLU A 258 17.89 14.46 23.62
C GLU A 258 16.47 15.01 23.88
N ILE A 259 16.22 16.27 23.53
CA ILE A 259 14.89 16.89 23.62
C ILE A 259 13.90 16.18 22.70
N ALA A 260 14.31 15.81 21.48
CA ALA A 260 13.46 15.07 20.55
C ALA A 260 13.10 13.67 21.08
N ILE A 261 14.10 12.96 21.63
CA ILE A 261 13.91 11.64 22.26
C ILE A 261 12.96 11.75 23.47
N ARG A 262 13.16 12.74 24.35
CA ARG A 262 12.29 12.98 25.51
C ARG A 262 10.84 13.25 25.09
N ARG A 263 10.63 14.07 24.06
CA ARG A 263 9.29 14.32 23.50
C ARG A 263 8.65 13.05 22.93
N GLN A 264 9.43 12.21 22.25
CA GLN A 264 8.92 10.96 21.71
C GLN A 264 8.55 9.97 22.80
N ILE A 265 9.37 9.85 23.85
CA ILE A 265 9.06 9.03 25.03
C ILE A 265 7.77 9.50 25.69
N GLU A 266 7.59 10.81 25.86
CA GLU A 266 6.37 11.36 26.47
C GLU A 266 5.12 11.05 25.64
N ARG A 267 5.21 11.14 24.30
CA ARG A 267 4.12 10.71 23.41
C ARG A 267 3.78 9.23 23.57
N LEU A 268 4.79 8.36 23.65
CA LEU A 268 4.58 6.92 23.85
C LEU A 268 3.90 6.63 25.19
N LYS A 269 4.28 7.34 26.26
CA LYS A 269 3.60 7.24 27.57
C LYS A 269 2.14 7.67 27.49
N GLN A 270 1.85 8.76 26.79
CA GLN A 270 0.47 9.23 26.58
C GLN A 270 -0.37 8.19 25.83
N ILE A 271 0.18 7.55 24.79
CA ILE A 271 -0.48 6.46 24.07
C ILE A 271 -0.75 5.27 24.99
N GLN A 272 0.22 4.88 25.82
CA GLN A 272 0.05 3.79 26.76
C GLN A 272 -1.06 4.08 27.79
N GLU A 273 -1.18 5.32 28.25
CA GLU A 273 -2.25 5.72 29.16
C GLU A 273 -3.62 5.68 28.49
N LEU A 274 -3.72 6.08 27.22
CA LEU A 274 -4.96 5.95 26.44
C LEU A 274 -5.38 4.50 26.27
N ILE A 275 -4.44 3.58 26.07
CA ILE A 275 -4.76 2.15 25.97
C ILE A 275 -5.39 1.67 27.29
N LYS A 276 -4.81 2.02 28.44
CA LYS A 276 -5.42 1.69 29.75
C LYS A 276 -6.79 2.32 29.95
N GLU A 277 -6.96 3.60 29.58
CA GLU A 277 -8.26 4.28 29.66
C GLU A 277 -9.31 3.57 28.79
N ASN A 278 -8.92 3.09 27.60
CA ASN A 278 -9.79 2.33 26.71
C ASN A 278 -10.19 0.99 27.32
N ASP A 279 -9.23 0.25 27.90
CA ASP A 279 -9.49 -1.05 28.55
C ASP A 279 -10.50 -0.89 29.71
N VAL A 280 -10.37 0.15 30.53
CA VAL A 280 -11.32 0.45 31.62
C VAL A 280 -12.72 0.77 31.07
N ILE A 281 -12.80 1.49 29.94
CA ILE A 281 -14.08 1.78 29.30
C ILE A 281 -14.70 0.49 28.77
N LEU A 282 -13.92 -0.39 28.14
CA LEU A 282 -14.39 -1.69 27.65
C LEU A 282 -14.91 -2.57 28.79
N ASP A 283 -14.15 -2.72 29.88
CA ASP A 283 -14.59 -3.45 31.09
C ASP A 283 -15.93 -2.90 31.62
N SER A 284 -16.07 -1.57 31.65
CA SER A 284 -17.29 -0.93 32.13
C SER A 284 -18.48 -1.23 31.22
N LEU A 285 -18.28 -1.24 29.89
CA LEU A 285 -19.31 -1.55 28.89
C LEU A 285 -19.72 -3.02 28.93
N GLU A 286 -18.76 -3.93 29.07
CA GLU A 286 -19.01 -5.37 29.21
C GLU A 286 -19.84 -5.68 30.45
N THR A 287 -19.58 -4.98 31.56
CA THR A 287 -20.35 -5.12 32.80
C THR A 287 -21.83 -4.74 32.64
N PHE A 288 -22.18 -3.89 31.66
CA PHE A 288 -23.57 -3.56 31.32
C PHE A 288 -24.22 -4.55 30.35
N LEU A 289 -23.42 -5.25 29.54
CA LEU A 289 -23.92 -6.25 28.60
C LEU A 289 -24.12 -7.64 29.25
N ALA A 290 -23.47 -7.91 30.38
CA ALA A 290 -23.53 -9.15 31.17
C ALA A 290 -24.74 -9.23 32.14
#